data_AF-A0A930JY73-F1
#
_entry.id   AF-A0A930JY73-F1
#
_cell.length_a   1.000
_cell.length_b   1.000
_cell.length_c   1.000
_cell.angle_alpha   90.00
_cell.angle_beta   90.00
_cell.angle_gamma   90.00
#
_symmetry.space_group_name_H-M   'P 1'
#
loop_
_entity.id
_entity.type
_entity.pdbx_description
1 polymer ?
#
loop_
_entity_poly.entity_id
_entity_poly.type
_entity_poly.pdbx_seq_one_letter_code
_entity_poly.pdbx_strand_id
1 'polypeptide(L)'
;MQYRSLTPEEIDLLEKNSCWAEDWTRVKVAEEDFQAKFFHRVMFYGDIRLGKCQKDIEIAKDFVKHSGINDATLRNVTVGDNCLIEKIGNYINNYTIGDDCIISNVSVMETTEGATYGEGNLIAVLNEVGDGNVILFHDLNSQFAAFMVKHFNDKDLKNAIRRLVSEEIARTNPDRGTIGNNVKIINTREITNTVIQDDCEISGASRLSDCTILSSENASVFIGTGVICENSIISDGSSIVNSVKMQDCFVGEACQIANGFTASQSVFFANSFMANGEACAAFCGPFCASHHKSSLLIGGMFSFYNAGSGTNFSNHAYKMGPMHWGILERGTKNASGSYLLMPATIGTFSVCFGKLMHHPNTTALPFSYLIAE
;
A
#
# COMPACT_ATOMS: atom_id res chain seq x y z
N MET A 1 3.17 -2.76 -32.25
CA MET A 1 3.45 -1.40 -32.71
C MET A 1 4.77 -1.40 -33.48
N GLN A 2 4.82 -0.83 -34.68
CA GLN A 2 6.08 -0.65 -35.43
C GLN A 2 6.67 0.72 -35.07
N TYR A 3 8.01 0.77 -34.96
CA TYR A 3 8.73 1.98 -34.57
C TYR A 3 9.72 2.38 -35.64
N ARG A 4 9.83 3.69 -35.90
CA ARG A 4 10.80 4.30 -36.81
C ARG A 4 11.70 5.29 -36.08
N SER A 5 12.79 5.69 -36.74
CA SER A 5 13.60 6.81 -36.28
C SER A 5 12.88 8.13 -36.51
N LEU A 6 13.23 9.13 -35.68
CA LEU A 6 12.79 10.51 -35.87
C LEU A 6 13.30 11.08 -37.21
N THR A 7 12.50 11.93 -37.84
CA THR A 7 12.97 12.74 -38.99
C THR A 7 13.72 13.98 -38.50
N PRO A 8 14.56 14.62 -39.34
CA PRO A 8 15.23 15.86 -38.99
C PRO A 8 14.27 16.98 -38.55
N GLU A 9 13.10 17.10 -39.19
CA GLU A 9 12.09 18.10 -38.85
C GLU A 9 11.47 17.86 -37.48
N GLU A 10 11.28 16.58 -37.11
CA GLU A 10 10.78 16.21 -35.78
C GLU A 10 11.80 16.51 -34.69
N ILE A 11 13.09 16.24 -34.96
CA ILE A 11 14.19 16.57 -34.05
C ILE A 11 14.25 18.09 -33.82
N ASP A 12 14.25 18.88 -34.90
CA ASP A 12 14.26 20.35 -34.82
C ASP A 12 13.08 20.89 -33.99
N LEU A 13 11.90 20.26 -34.10
CA LEU A 13 10.72 20.66 -33.33
C LEU A 13 10.86 20.28 -31.85
N LEU A 14 11.37 19.08 -31.54
CA LEU A 14 11.63 18.65 -30.17
C LEU A 14 12.65 19.57 -29.50
N GLU A 15 13.74 19.93 -30.18
CA GLU A 15 14.75 20.86 -29.67
C GLU A 15 14.17 22.27 -29.43
N LYS A 16 13.33 22.78 -30.34
CA LYS A 16 12.59 24.05 -30.13
C LYS A 16 11.68 24.00 -28.91
N ASN A 17 11.08 22.85 -28.64
CA ASN A 17 10.29 22.59 -27.43
C ASN A 17 11.15 22.34 -26.18
N SER A 18 12.47 22.60 -26.26
CA SER A 18 13.44 22.38 -25.19
C SER A 18 13.57 20.93 -24.76
N CYS A 19 13.29 19.98 -25.66
CA CYS A 19 13.64 18.58 -25.45
C CYS A 19 15.09 18.33 -25.87
N TRP A 20 15.69 17.28 -25.32
CA TRP A 20 17.07 16.91 -25.58
C TRP A 20 17.23 15.40 -25.48
N ALA A 21 18.09 14.82 -26.31
CA ALA A 21 18.49 13.42 -26.23
C ALA A 21 20.01 13.28 -26.20
N GLU A 22 20.52 12.28 -25.48
CA GLU A 22 21.95 11.92 -25.55
C GLU A 22 22.36 11.46 -26.96
N ASP A 23 21.43 10.78 -27.64
CA ASP A 23 21.57 10.26 -28.99
C ASP A 23 20.17 10.08 -29.60
N TRP A 24 19.80 10.97 -30.52
CA TRP A 24 18.52 10.92 -31.22
C TRP A 24 18.29 9.61 -32.00
N THR A 25 19.34 8.87 -32.35
CA THR A 25 19.21 7.58 -33.06
C THR A 25 18.65 6.47 -32.18
N ARG A 26 18.74 6.62 -30.85
CA ARG A 26 18.19 5.69 -29.85
C ARG A 26 16.75 6.02 -29.46
N VAL A 27 16.23 7.16 -29.92
CA VAL A 27 14.83 7.56 -29.74
C VAL A 27 14.03 7.08 -30.95
N LYS A 28 13.12 6.14 -30.72
CA LYS A 28 12.21 5.63 -31.74
C LYS A 28 10.78 6.04 -31.44
N VAL A 29 10.03 6.30 -32.50
CA VAL A 29 8.65 6.79 -32.41
C VAL A 29 7.71 5.91 -33.21
N ALA A 30 6.42 5.93 -32.88
CA ALA A 30 5.39 5.26 -33.65
C ALA A 30 5.51 5.63 -35.14
N GLU A 31 5.40 4.63 -36.02
CA GLU A 31 5.56 4.82 -37.46
C GLU A 31 4.53 5.80 -38.03
N GLU A 32 3.28 5.65 -37.59
CA GLU A 32 2.14 6.46 -38.00
C GLU A 32 1.73 7.43 -36.89
N ASP A 33 1.28 8.62 -37.29
CA ASP A 33 0.62 9.61 -36.45
C ASP A 33 1.38 10.11 -35.20
N PHE A 34 2.70 9.93 -35.14
CA PHE A 34 3.53 10.58 -34.13
C PHE A 34 3.49 12.11 -34.28
N GLN A 35 3.35 12.82 -33.16
CA GLN A 35 3.24 14.28 -33.14
C GLN A 35 4.21 14.89 -32.13
N ALA A 36 5.42 15.25 -32.60
CA ALA A 36 6.48 15.85 -31.79
C ALA A 36 6.06 17.15 -31.06
N LYS A 37 5.05 17.87 -31.55
CA LYS A 37 4.57 19.13 -30.96
C LYS A 37 4.04 19.00 -29.53
N PHE A 38 3.68 17.80 -29.07
CA PHE A 38 3.11 17.55 -27.74
C PHE A 38 4.16 17.17 -26.69
N PHE A 39 5.44 17.27 -27.03
CA PHE A 39 6.55 16.99 -26.14
C PHE A 39 7.26 18.31 -25.79
N HIS A 40 7.39 18.63 -24.50
CA HIS A 40 8.05 19.86 -24.04
C HIS A 40 8.94 19.61 -22.83
N ARG A 41 10.17 20.15 -22.86
CA ARG A 41 11.15 19.99 -21.76
C ARG A 41 11.33 18.53 -21.34
N VAL A 42 11.55 17.66 -22.33
CA VAL A 42 11.75 16.21 -22.10
C VAL A 42 13.21 15.85 -22.35
N MET A 43 13.82 15.16 -21.38
CA MET A 43 15.21 14.71 -21.46
C MET A 43 15.24 13.19 -21.70
N PHE A 44 15.85 12.77 -22.80
CA PHE A 44 15.91 11.37 -23.23
C PHE A 44 17.30 10.78 -23.02
N TYR A 45 17.36 9.67 -22.30
CA TYR A 45 18.58 8.91 -22.05
C TYR A 45 18.37 7.43 -22.41
N GLY A 46 19.39 6.77 -22.94
CA GLY A 46 19.30 5.36 -23.28
C GLY A 46 18.35 5.08 -24.45
N ASP A 47 17.71 3.91 -24.41
CA ASP A 47 16.78 3.49 -25.46
C ASP A 47 15.36 3.96 -25.17
N ILE A 48 14.83 4.84 -26.02
CA ILE A 48 13.50 5.42 -25.84
C ILE A 48 12.58 4.97 -26.97
N ARG A 49 11.35 4.60 -26.61
CA ARG A 49 10.28 4.29 -27.57
C ARG A 49 9.03 5.07 -27.19
N LEU A 50 8.46 5.82 -28.11
CA LEU A 50 7.30 6.69 -27.87
C LEU A 50 6.14 6.31 -28.80
N GLY A 51 4.95 6.14 -28.22
CA GLY A 51 3.69 5.99 -28.96
C GLY A 51 3.17 7.31 -29.53
N LYS A 52 1.97 7.25 -30.09
CA LYS A 52 1.27 8.43 -30.66
C LYS A 52 0.60 9.27 -29.57
N CYS A 53 0.37 10.55 -29.86
CA CYS A 53 -0.37 11.45 -28.99
C CYS A 53 -1.48 12.11 -29.80
N GLN A 54 -2.70 11.57 -29.72
CA GLN A 54 -3.85 12.05 -30.50
C GLN A 54 -5.08 12.37 -29.64
N LYS A 55 -5.08 11.87 -28.40
CA LYS A 55 -6.26 11.93 -27.53
C LYS A 55 -6.20 13.13 -26.60
N ASP A 56 -7.36 13.73 -26.43
CA ASP A 56 -7.67 14.66 -25.36
C ASP A 56 -8.21 13.87 -24.14
N ILE A 57 -7.58 14.06 -22.99
CA ILE A 57 -7.83 13.33 -21.75
C ILE A 57 -8.54 14.24 -20.75
N GLU A 58 -9.69 13.81 -20.26
CA GLU A 58 -10.41 14.51 -19.19
C GLU A 58 -9.71 14.24 -17.85
N ILE A 59 -9.17 15.29 -17.24
CA ILE A 59 -8.45 15.24 -15.96
C ILE A 59 -9.41 15.48 -14.79
N ALA A 60 -10.34 16.40 -14.99
CA ALA A 60 -11.44 16.68 -14.10
C ALA A 60 -12.63 17.11 -14.96
N LYS A 61 -13.82 17.17 -14.36
CA LYS A 61 -15.04 17.58 -15.05
C LYS A 61 -14.82 18.91 -15.79
N ASP A 62 -15.04 18.89 -17.11
CA ASP A 62 -14.87 20.03 -18.01
C ASP A 62 -13.42 20.56 -18.12
N PHE A 63 -12.43 19.81 -17.63
CA PHE A 63 -11.01 20.14 -17.71
C PHE A 63 -10.24 19.04 -18.44
N VAL A 64 -9.84 19.35 -19.67
CA VAL A 64 -9.22 18.43 -20.60
C VAL A 64 -7.78 18.86 -20.88
N LYS A 65 -6.88 17.88 -20.95
CA LYS A 65 -5.50 18.05 -21.39
C LYS A 65 -5.22 17.11 -22.56
N HIS A 66 -4.43 17.56 -23.51
CA HIS A 66 -3.98 16.70 -24.60
C HIS A 66 -2.89 15.72 -24.11
N SER A 67 -2.92 14.48 -24.61
CA SER A 67 -1.86 13.48 -24.42
C SER A 67 -0.48 14.01 -24.88
N GLY A 68 0.59 13.58 -24.22
CA GLY A 68 1.94 14.08 -24.46
C GLY A 68 2.84 13.96 -23.24
N ILE A 69 4.11 14.34 -23.41
CA ILE A 69 5.12 14.28 -22.34
C ILE A 69 5.67 15.67 -22.08
N ASN A 70 5.53 16.16 -20.84
CA ASN A 70 5.89 17.54 -20.49
C ASN A 70 6.63 17.62 -19.16
N ASP A 71 7.83 18.20 -19.12
CA ASP A 71 8.67 18.25 -17.92
C ASP A 71 8.98 16.84 -17.36
N ALA A 72 9.76 16.05 -18.12
CA ALA A 72 10.11 14.71 -17.70
C ALA A 72 11.53 14.32 -18.13
N THR A 73 12.16 13.48 -17.31
CA THR A 73 13.41 12.79 -17.67
C THR A 73 13.11 11.31 -17.81
N LEU A 74 13.40 10.75 -18.99
CA LEU A 74 13.16 9.34 -19.31
C LEU A 74 14.48 8.65 -19.61
N ARG A 75 14.69 7.48 -19.02
CA ARG A 75 15.85 6.61 -19.26
C ARG A 75 15.44 5.17 -19.54
N ASN A 76 15.78 4.63 -20.71
CA ASN A 76 15.43 3.26 -21.10
C ASN A 76 13.91 2.96 -20.99
N VAL A 77 13.08 3.92 -21.40
CA VAL A 77 11.61 3.86 -21.24
C VAL A 77 10.93 3.59 -22.57
N THR A 78 9.94 2.70 -22.56
CA THR A 78 8.93 2.61 -23.62
C THR A 78 7.63 3.19 -23.12
N VAL A 79 7.02 4.10 -23.88
CA VAL A 79 5.72 4.72 -23.60
C VAL A 79 4.75 4.34 -24.71
N GLY A 80 3.58 3.83 -24.35
CA GLY A 80 2.50 3.49 -25.26
C GLY A 80 1.81 4.71 -25.87
N ASP A 81 0.70 4.44 -26.53
CA ASP A 81 -0.13 5.45 -27.18
C ASP A 81 -0.92 6.28 -26.16
N ASN A 82 -1.14 7.55 -26.48
CA ASN A 82 -2.05 8.45 -25.79
C ASN A 82 -1.78 8.65 -24.29
N CYS A 83 -0.55 8.41 -23.83
CA CYS A 83 -0.18 8.72 -22.46
C CYS A 83 -0.07 10.23 -22.22
N LEU A 84 -0.43 10.67 -21.02
CA LEU A 84 -0.08 11.98 -20.48
C LEU A 84 0.93 11.78 -19.36
N ILE A 85 2.19 12.17 -19.61
CA ILE A 85 3.25 12.13 -18.61
C ILE A 85 3.70 13.55 -18.34
N GLU A 86 3.54 14.05 -17.11
CA GLU A 86 3.96 15.41 -16.80
C GLU A 86 4.54 15.59 -15.39
N LYS A 87 5.43 16.58 -15.25
CA LYS A 87 5.99 16.99 -13.96
C LYS A 87 6.68 15.84 -13.22
N ILE A 88 7.55 15.11 -13.93
CA ILE A 88 8.40 14.12 -13.28
C ILE A 88 9.53 14.84 -12.55
N GLY A 89 9.57 14.72 -11.22
CA GLY A 89 10.48 15.48 -10.37
C GLY A 89 11.94 15.16 -10.61
N ASN A 90 12.27 13.88 -10.70
CA ASN A 90 13.62 13.38 -11.00
C ASN A 90 13.65 12.66 -12.34
N TYR A 91 13.17 11.41 -12.41
CA TYR A 91 13.20 10.60 -13.64
C TYR A 91 12.29 9.37 -13.60
N ILE A 92 12.02 8.82 -14.78
CA ILE A 92 11.51 7.47 -15.00
C ILE A 92 12.64 6.65 -15.63
N ASN A 93 13.03 5.54 -15.00
CA ASN A 93 14.14 4.69 -15.43
C ASN A 93 13.72 3.22 -15.54
N ASN A 94 14.01 2.58 -16.67
CA ASN A 94 13.77 1.16 -16.93
C ASN A 94 12.29 0.75 -16.73
N TYR A 95 11.37 1.41 -17.45
CA TYR A 95 9.95 1.04 -17.45
C TYR A 95 9.41 0.81 -18.86
N THR A 96 8.45 -0.09 -18.97
CA THR A 96 7.52 -0.19 -20.10
C THR A 96 6.16 0.31 -19.63
N ILE A 97 5.65 1.37 -20.25
CA ILE A 97 4.36 1.98 -19.93
C ILE A 97 3.40 1.67 -21.08
N GLY A 98 2.23 1.11 -20.75
CA GLY A 98 1.15 0.79 -21.69
C GLY A 98 0.45 2.02 -22.25
N ASP A 99 -0.70 1.79 -22.88
CA ASP A 99 -1.47 2.82 -23.55
C ASP A 99 -2.39 3.58 -22.57
N ASP A 100 -2.81 4.79 -22.95
CA ASP A 100 -3.82 5.61 -22.25
C ASP A 100 -3.51 5.91 -20.76
N CYS A 101 -2.23 5.86 -20.38
CA CYS A 101 -1.79 6.12 -19.01
C CYS A 101 -1.70 7.61 -18.66
N ILE A 102 -1.95 7.95 -17.39
CA ILE A 102 -1.73 9.28 -16.84
C ILE A 102 -0.70 9.18 -15.72
N ILE A 103 0.48 9.79 -15.91
CA ILE A 103 1.54 9.84 -14.89
C ILE A 103 1.88 11.30 -14.62
N SER A 104 1.45 11.83 -13.49
CA SER A 104 1.59 13.26 -13.19
C SER A 104 2.13 13.51 -11.79
N ASN A 105 3.10 14.43 -11.68
CA ASN A 105 3.67 14.85 -10.40
C ASN A 105 4.24 13.66 -9.61
N VAL A 106 5.11 12.88 -10.28
CA VAL A 106 5.83 11.75 -9.68
C VAL A 106 7.30 12.08 -9.53
N SER A 107 7.91 11.85 -8.36
CA SER A 107 9.33 12.20 -8.18
C SER A 107 10.24 11.20 -8.89
N VAL A 108 10.22 9.93 -8.48
CA VAL A 108 11.07 8.87 -9.01
C VAL A 108 10.22 7.66 -9.39
N MET A 109 10.45 7.14 -10.60
CA MET A 109 10.06 5.79 -10.99
C MET A 109 11.32 5.05 -11.45
N GLU A 110 11.70 3.97 -10.79
CA GLU A 110 12.90 3.22 -11.17
C GLU A 110 12.71 1.70 -11.07
N THR A 111 13.31 0.97 -12.00
CA THR A 111 13.57 -0.46 -11.86
C THR A 111 15.07 -0.71 -11.81
N THR A 112 15.52 -1.39 -10.75
CA THR A 112 16.90 -1.79 -10.53
C THR A 112 17.14 -3.26 -10.92
N GLU A 113 18.41 -3.61 -11.13
CA GLU A 113 18.80 -5.00 -11.40
C GLU A 113 18.49 -5.90 -10.19
N GLY A 114 17.92 -7.07 -10.43
CA GLY A 114 17.52 -8.01 -9.37
C GLY A 114 16.18 -7.71 -8.71
N ALA A 115 15.37 -6.80 -9.27
CA ALA A 115 14.00 -6.55 -8.84
C ALA A 115 13.18 -7.86 -8.79
N THR A 116 12.47 -8.05 -7.69
CA THR A 116 11.54 -9.19 -7.51
C THR A 116 10.09 -8.81 -7.69
N TYR A 117 9.80 -7.50 -7.67
CA TYR A 117 8.45 -6.95 -7.70
C TYR A 117 7.55 -7.52 -6.57
N GLY A 118 8.15 -7.94 -5.45
CA GLY A 118 7.42 -8.56 -4.34
C GLY A 118 7.11 -10.05 -4.51
N GLU A 119 7.49 -10.65 -5.64
CA GLU A 119 7.26 -12.05 -5.94
C GLU A 119 8.43 -12.97 -5.54
N GLY A 120 8.11 -14.19 -5.14
CA GLY A 120 9.06 -15.21 -4.69
C GLY A 120 9.57 -15.00 -3.26
N ASN A 121 9.17 -13.91 -2.61
CA ASN A 121 9.60 -13.58 -1.26
C ASN A 121 8.92 -14.47 -0.22
N LEU A 122 9.72 -14.93 0.74
CA LEU A 122 9.30 -15.86 1.77
C LEU A 122 8.99 -15.09 3.06
N ILE A 123 7.74 -15.15 3.51
CA ILE A 123 7.25 -14.43 4.70
C ILE A 123 6.84 -15.39 5.82
N ALA A 124 6.88 -14.92 7.07
CA ALA A 124 6.71 -15.74 8.26
C ALA A 124 5.32 -15.57 8.89
N VAL A 125 4.29 -16.04 8.19
CA VAL A 125 2.90 -15.95 8.63
C VAL A 125 2.64 -16.91 9.80
N LEU A 126 1.92 -16.47 10.83
CA LEU A 126 1.75 -17.15 12.13
C LEU A 126 3.06 -17.38 12.91
N ASN A 127 4.20 -16.92 12.40
CA ASN A 127 5.53 -17.26 12.89
C ASN A 127 6.43 -16.02 12.97
N GLU A 128 5.99 -15.02 13.74
CA GLU A 128 6.57 -13.65 13.83
C GLU A 128 8.12 -13.58 13.95
N VAL A 129 8.77 -14.60 14.53
CA VAL A 129 10.24 -14.63 14.73
C VAL A 129 10.89 -15.88 14.10
N GLY A 130 10.14 -16.71 13.40
CA GLY A 130 10.65 -17.96 12.87
C GLY A 130 10.90 -17.93 11.37
N ASP A 131 11.22 -19.11 10.84
CA ASP A 131 11.44 -19.26 9.41
C ASP A 131 10.18 -18.92 8.61
N GLY A 132 10.37 -18.25 7.49
CA GLY A 132 9.28 -17.94 6.58
C GLY A 132 8.66 -19.19 5.98
N ASN A 133 7.34 -19.21 5.89
CA ASN A 133 6.52 -20.39 5.61
C ASN A 133 5.46 -20.18 4.51
N VAL A 134 5.31 -18.96 4.00
CA VAL A 134 4.47 -18.64 2.85
C VAL A 134 5.33 -17.91 1.81
N ILE A 135 5.25 -18.35 0.56
CA ILE A 135 5.92 -17.69 -0.57
C ILE A 135 4.89 -16.80 -1.26
N LEU A 136 5.20 -15.52 -1.42
CA LEU A 136 4.38 -14.56 -2.16
C LEU A 136 4.56 -14.77 -3.67
N PHE A 137 3.47 -14.84 -4.41
CA PHE A 137 3.45 -14.84 -5.88
C PHE A 137 2.04 -14.48 -6.35
N HIS A 138 1.89 -14.04 -7.60
CA HIS A 138 0.63 -13.50 -8.12
C HIS A 138 -0.58 -14.44 -8.01
N ASP A 139 -0.40 -15.76 -8.07
CA ASP A 139 -1.48 -16.75 -7.99
C ASP A 139 -1.74 -17.28 -6.55
N LEU A 140 -1.16 -16.64 -5.52
CA LEU A 140 -1.35 -17.07 -4.14
C LEU A 140 -2.81 -16.90 -3.69
N ASN A 141 -3.43 -17.99 -3.24
CA ASN A 141 -4.75 -17.98 -2.63
C ASN A 141 -4.75 -18.54 -1.20
N SER A 142 -5.86 -18.35 -0.49
CA SER A 142 -5.98 -18.73 0.92
C SER A 142 -5.74 -20.23 1.18
N GLN A 143 -6.19 -21.09 0.26
CA GLN A 143 -6.08 -22.53 0.37
C GLN A 143 -4.62 -22.96 0.21
N PHE A 144 -3.93 -22.37 -0.76
CA PHE A 144 -2.53 -22.68 -1.02
C PHE A 144 -1.62 -22.12 0.08
N ALA A 145 -1.86 -20.90 0.54
CA ALA A 145 -1.16 -20.33 1.69
C ALA A 145 -1.36 -21.19 2.96
N ALA A 146 -2.59 -21.59 3.26
CA ALA A 146 -2.88 -22.47 4.40
C ALA A 146 -2.19 -23.84 4.25
N PHE A 147 -2.12 -24.37 3.03
CA PHE A 147 -1.39 -25.60 2.73
C PHE A 147 0.11 -25.44 2.99
N MET A 148 0.74 -24.35 2.53
CA MET A 148 2.15 -24.06 2.82
C MET A 148 2.43 -23.96 4.32
N VAL A 149 1.60 -23.21 5.05
CA VAL A 149 1.72 -23.06 6.51
C VAL A 149 1.59 -24.41 7.21
N LYS A 150 0.58 -25.20 6.88
CA LYS A 150 0.30 -26.49 7.52
C LYS A 150 1.43 -27.50 7.32
N HIS A 151 2.05 -27.51 6.14
CA HIS A 151 3.05 -28.50 5.76
C HIS A 151 4.49 -27.95 5.80
N PHE A 152 4.71 -26.83 6.47
CA PHE A 152 5.99 -26.13 6.47
C PHE A 152 7.20 -26.97 6.90
N ASN A 153 7.00 -27.92 7.82
CA ASN A 153 8.06 -28.81 8.32
C ASN A 153 8.48 -29.90 7.32
N ASP A 154 7.69 -30.14 6.28
CA ASP A 154 8.01 -31.09 5.22
C ASP A 154 8.96 -30.43 4.20
N LYS A 155 10.25 -30.77 4.31
CA LYS A 155 11.30 -30.18 3.48
C LYS A 155 11.15 -30.53 2.00
N ASP A 156 10.73 -31.75 1.68
CA ASP A 156 10.62 -32.20 0.30
C ASP A 156 9.45 -31.51 -0.39
N LEU A 157 8.30 -31.42 0.30
CA LEU A 157 7.15 -30.67 -0.20
C LEU A 157 7.45 -29.17 -0.32
N LYS A 158 8.12 -28.56 0.66
CA LYS A 158 8.53 -27.16 0.61
C LYS A 158 9.44 -26.88 -0.60
N ASN A 159 10.41 -27.75 -0.87
CA ASN A 159 11.30 -27.61 -2.02
C ASN A 159 10.54 -27.77 -3.35
N ALA A 160 9.58 -28.70 -3.42
CA ALA A 160 8.74 -28.88 -4.60
C ALA A 160 7.87 -27.64 -4.87
N ILE A 161 7.21 -27.09 -3.85
CA ILE A 161 6.41 -25.85 -3.96
C ILE A 161 7.29 -24.69 -4.40
N ARG A 162 8.46 -24.50 -3.76
CA ARG A 162 9.40 -23.43 -4.11
C ARG A 162 9.80 -23.51 -5.59
N ARG A 163 10.11 -24.72 -6.08
CA ARG A 163 10.45 -24.93 -7.50
C ARG A 163 9.28 -24.53 -8.42
N LEU A 164 8.06 -24.99 -8.13
CA LEU A 164 6.89 -24.69 -8.95
C LEU A 164 6.60 -23.17 -8.99
N VAL A 165 6.67 -22.50 -7.85
CA VAL A 165 6.47 -21.04 -7.77
C VAL A 165 7.58 -20.30 -8.52
N SER A 166 8.85 -20.71 -8.36
CA SER A 166 9.97 -20.10 -9.12
C SER A 166 9.84 -20.31 -10.63
N GLU A 167 9.33 -21.46 -11.08
CA GLU A 167 9.06 -21.73 -12.49
C GLU A 167 7.92 -20.86 -13.04
N GLU A 168 6.89 -20.57 -12.24
CA GLU A 168 5.80 -19.65 -12.61
C GLU A 168 6.30 -18.21 -12.71
N ILE A 169 6.98 -17.72 -11.66
CA ILE A 169 7.55 -16.36 -11.65
C ILE A 169 8.50 -16.19 -12.84
N ALA A 170 9.36 -17.16 -13.14
CA ALA A 170 10.27 -17.04 -14.28
C ALA A 170 9.56 -16.95 -15.65
N ARG A 171 8.30 -17.39 -15.77
CA ARG A 171 7.50 -17.24 -17.00
C ARG A 171 6.86 -15.86 -17.12
N THR A 172 6.49 -15.25 -16.00
CA THR A 172 5.70 -14.01 -15.98
C THR A 172 6.53 -12.77 -15.63
N ASN A 173 7.71 -12.95 -15.01
CA ASN A 173 8.53 -11.86 -14.54
C ASN A 173 9.05 -11.02 -15.72
N PRO A 174 8.72 -9.72 -15.77
CA PRO A 174 9.17 -8.88 -16.86
C PRO A 174 10.66 -8.52 -16.72
N ASP A 175 11.32 -8.26 -17.84
CA ASP A 175 12.74 -7.84 -17.86
C ASP A 175 12.98 -6.47 -17.18
N ARG A 176 11.91 -5.66 -17.03
CA ARG A 176 11.91 -4.33 -16.42
C ARG A 176 10.52 -4.03 -15.85
N GLY A 177 10.38 -2.98 -15.03
CA GLY A 177 9.08 -2.60 -14.48
C GLY A 177 8.05 -2.32 -15.58
N THR A 178 6.80 -2.74 -15.34
CA THR A 178 5.72 -2.59 -16.30
C THR A 178 4.55 -1.84 -15.70
N ILE A 179 4.03 -0.87 -16.45
CA ILE A 179 2.74 -0.23 -16.20
C ILE A 179 1.81 -0.68 -17.31
N GLY A 180 0.65 -1.23 -16.93
CA GLY A 180 -0.41 -1.67 -17.83
C GLY A 180 -1.09 -0.51 -18.57
N ASN A 181 -2.20 -0.81 -19.22
CA ASN A 181 -3.01 0.19 -19.93
C ASN A 181 -3.96 0.93 -18.98
N ASN A 182 -4.36 2.15 -19.35
CA ASN A 182 -5.33 2.96 -18.59
C ASN A 182 -4.93 3.24 -17.12
N VAL A 183 -3.65 3.10 -16.77
CA VAL A 183 -3.17 3.31 -15.40
C VAL A 183 -3.05 4.81 -15.09
N LYS A 184 -3.46 5.20 -13.87
CA LYS A 184 -3.32 6.57 -13.38
C LYS A 184 -2.40 6.62 -12.16
N ILE A 185 -1.30 7.35 -12.26
CA ILE A 185 -0.33 7.58 -11.18
C ILE A 185 -0.19 9.08 -10.98
N ILE A 186 -0.73 9.60 -9.88
CA ILE A 186 -0.81 11.03 -9.65
C ILE A 186 -0.27 11.36 -8.25
N ASN A 187 0.54 12.41 -8.14
CA ASN A 187 1.02 12.95 -6.85
C ASN A 187 1.79 11.93 -5.98
N THR A 188 2.48 10.98 -6.59
CA THR A 188 3.19 9.91 -5.89
C THR A 188 4.67 10.24 -5.77
N ARG A 189 5.29 10.05 -4.60
CA ARG A 189 6.71 10.43 -4.47
C ARG A 189 7.63 9.42 -5.13
N GLU A 190 7.50 8.14 -4.78
CA GLU A 190 8.50 7.13 -5.13
C GLU A 190 7.83 5.81 -5.53
N ILE A 191 8.21 5.29 -6.70
CA ILE A 191 7.84 3.96 -7.17
C ILE A 191 9.11 3.24 -7.61
N THR A 192 9.49 2.19 -6.90
CA THR A 192 10.69 1.41 -7.16
C THR A 192 10.33 -0.05 -7.37
N ASN A 193 10.88 -0.69 -8.40
CA ASN A 193 10.71 -2.12 -8.65
C ASN A 193 9.24 -2.56 -8.56
N THR A 194 8.33 -1.87 -9.24
CA THR A 194 6.89 -2.16 -9.12
C THR A 194 6.29 -2.52 -10.46
N VAL A 195 5.48 -3.57 -10.49
CA VAL A 195 4.62 -3.96 -11.61
C VAL A 195 3.20 -3.51 -11.32
N ILE A 196 2.59 -2.79 -12.25
CA ILE A 196 1.23 -2.26 -12.13
C ILE A 196 0.45 -2.74 -13.35
N GLN A 197 -0.61 -3.52 -13.14
CA GLN A 197 -1.49 -3.98 -14.21
C GLN A 197 -2.54 -2.93 -14.59
N ASP A 198 -3.33 -3.27 -15.60
CA ASP A 198 -4.28 -2.39 -16.27
C ASP A 198 -5.29 -1.77 -15.30
N ASP A 199 -5.76 -0.56 -15.62
CA ASP A 199 -6.83 0.16 -14.93
C ASP A 199 -6.57 0.48 -13.44
N CYS A 200 -5.32 0.34 -12.98
CA CYS A 200 -4.95 0.71 -11.62
C CYS A 200 -4.92 2.24 -11.42
N GLU A 201 -5.33 2.70 -10.24
CA GLU A 201 -5.22 4.10 -9.84
C GLU A 201 -4.41 4.25 -8.55
N ILE A 202 -3.31 5.02 -8.65
CA ILE A 202 -2.41 5.36 -7.56
C ILE A 202 -2.43 6.88 -7.41
N SER A 203 -2.99 7.37 -6.32
CA SER A 203 -3.14 8.80 -6.06
C SER A 203 -2.61 9.16 -4.68
N GLY A 204 -1.46 9.83 -4.64
CA GLY A 204 -0.88 10.36 -3.41
C GLY A 204 -0.05 9.38 -2.59
N ALA A 205 0.37 8.24 -3.15
CA ALA A 205 1.19 7.28 -2.44
C ALA A 205 2.54 7.91 -2.03
N SER A 206 2.99 7.59 -0.82
CA SER A 206 4.29 8.07 -0.33
C SER A 206 5.43 7.23 -0.92
N ARG A 207 5.24 5.92 -1.00
CA ARG A 207 6.23 4.98 -1.54
C ARG A 207 5.59 3.66 -1.91
N LEU A 208 5.93 3.14 -3.08
CA LEU A 208 5.71 1.76 -3.49
C LEU A 208 7.08 1.15 -3.84
N SER A 209 7.49 0.09 -3.16
CA SER A 209 8.80 -0.56 -3.42
C SER A 209 8.66 -2.06 -3.49
N ASP A 210 9.14 -2.67 -4.56
CA ASP A 210 9.09 -4.13 -4.75
C ASP A 210 7.65 -4.65 -4.60
N CYS A 211 6.75 -4.14 -5.43
CA CYS A 211 5.33 -4.50 -5.38
C CYS A 211 4.81 -5.02 -6.73
N THR A 212 3.87 -5.97 -6.66
CA THR A 212 3.04 -6.38 -7.79
C THR A 212 1.61 -5.98 -7.48
N ILE A 213 1.03 -5.15 -8.35
CA ILE A 213 -0.35 -4.68 -8.25
C ILE A 213 -1.14 -5.30 -9.39
N LEU A 214 -1.93 -6.32 -9.06
CA LEU A 214 -2.84 -7.02 -9.96
C LEU A 214 -4.14 -6.24 -10.04
N SER A 215 -4.51 -5.81 -11.23
CA SER A 215 -5.60 -4.88 -11.48
C SER A 215 -6.14 -5.11 -12.87
N SER A 216 -7.43 -4.91 -13.03
CA SER A 216 -8.13 -5.07 -14.29
C SER A 216 -9.31 -4.11 -14.39
N GLU A 217 -9.81 -3.88 -15.60
CA GLU A 217 -10.99 -3.04 -15.86
C GLU A 217 -12.20 -3.41 -14.97
N ASN A 218 -12.41 -4.69 -14.70
CA ASN A 218 -13.55 -5.18 -13.91
C ASN A 218 -13.30 -5.14 -12.40
N ALA A 219 -12.05 -5.04 -11.97
CA ALA A 219 -11.65 -5.13 -10.57
C ALA A 219 -10.38 -4.31 -10.35
N SER A 220 -10.51 -2.99 -10.49
CA SER A 220 -9.38 -2.08 -10.38
C SER A 220 -8.84 -1.97 -8.96
N VAL A 221 -7.52 -1.83 -8.84
CA VAL A 221 -6.87 -1.54 -7.55
C VAL A 221 -6.71 -0.04 -7.37
N PHE A 222 -7.05 0.44 -6.17
CA PHE A 222 -6.84 1.83 -5.77
C PHE A 222 -5.83 1.94 -4.62
N ILE A 223 -4.76 2.71 -4.83
CA ILE A 223 -3.79 3.08 -3.78
C ILE A 223 -3.87 4.58 -3.52
N GLY A 224 -4.27 4.94 -2.31
CA GLY A 224 -4.55 6.30 -1.91
C GLY A 224 -3.40 7.01 -1.19
N THR A 225 -3.75 8.20 -0.67
CA THR A 225 -2.82 9.13 -0.07
C THR A 225 -2.06 8.56 1.12
N GLY A 226 -0.75 8.84 1.15
CA GLY A 226 0.11 8.58 2.31
C GLY A 226 0.58 7.14 2.43
N VAL A 227 0.10 6.23 1.58
CA VAL A 227 0.42 4.80 1.64
C VAL A 227 1.92 4.57 1.45
N ILE A 228 2.47 3.71 2.30
CA ILE A 228 3.80 3.12 2.17
C ILE A 228 3.58 1.62 2.04
N CYS A 229 3.93 1.06 0.89
CA CYS A 229 3.80 -0.37 0.62
C CYS A 229 5.13 -0.90 0.10
N GLU A 230 5.68 -1.88 0.80
CA GLU A 230 6.98 -2.45 0.49
C GLU A 230 6.91 -3.98 0.43
N ASN A 231 7.60 -4.60 -0.54
CA ASN A 231 7.68 -6.04 -0.69
C ASN A 231 6.33 -6.75 -0.59
N SER A 232 5.36 -6.37 -1.42
CA SER A 232 3.97 -6.82 -1.23
C SER A 232 3.24 -7.03 -2.55
N ILE A 233 2.26 -7.94 -2.53
CA ILE A 233 1.37 -8.20 -3.67
C ILE A 233 -0.04 -7.74 -3.31
N ILE A 234 -0.66 -7.00 -4.22
CA ILE A 234 -2.00 -6.44 -4.06
C ILE A 234 -2.85 -6.96 -5.21
N SER A 235 -3.95 -7.63 -4.88
CA SER A 235 -4.80 -8.32 -5.85
C SER A 235 -6.04 -7.51 -6.22
N ASP A 236 -6.66 -7.89 -7.33
CA ASP A 236 -7.78 -7.25 -7.99
C ASP A 236 -8.89 -6.76 -7.05
N GLY A 237 -9.42 -5.56 -7.34
CA GLY A 237 -10.53 -4.95 -6.61
C GLY A 237 -10.17 -4.43 -5.21
N SER A 238 -8.90 -4.49 -4.81
CA SER A 238 -8.46 -4.04 -3.49
C SER A 238 -8.24 -2.53 -3.41
N SER A 239 -8.43 -1.99 -2.21
CA SER A 239 -8.21 -0.59 -1.90
C SER A 239 -7.31 -0.42 -0.68
N ILE A 240 -6.21 0.30 -0.85
CA ILE A 240 -5.26 0.60 0.23
C ILE A 240 -5.15 2.11 0.36
N VAL A 241 -5.59 2.67 1.49
CA VAL A 241 -5.82 4.12 1.59
C VAL A 241 -5.48 4.69 2.97
N ASN A 242 -5.40 6.03 3.06
CA ASN A 242 -5.31 6.77 4.31
C ASN A 242 -4.10 6.38 5.17
N SER A 243 -2.90 6.51 4.61
CA SER A 243 -1.62 6.35 5.32
C SER A 243 -1.38 4.96 5.92
N VAL A 244 -1.90 3.91 5.27
CA VAL A 244 -1.51 2.53 5.57
C VAL A 244 -0.01 2.37 5.36
N LYS A 245 0.62 1.62 6.26
CA LYS A 245 2.02 1.22 6.13
C LYS A 245 2.09 -0.28 6.17
N MET A 246 2.54 -0.90 5.09
CA MET A 246 2.62 -2.34 5.01
C MET A 246 3.94 -2.80 4.39
N GLN A 247 4.44 -3.91 4.91
CA GLN A 247 5.67 -4.54 4.44
C GLN A 247 5.50 -6.07 4.44
N ASP A 248 6.05 -6.77 3.44
CA ASP A 248 6.05 -8.24 3.38
C ASP A 248 4.64 -8.84 3.41
N CYS A 249 3.68 -8.26 2.69
CA CYS A 249 2.27 -8.62 2.82
C CYS A 249 1.65 -9.13 1.52
N PHE A 250 0.62 -9.97 1.66
CA PHE A 250 -0.28 -10.32 0.57
C PHE A 250 -1.66 -9.74 0.83
N VAL A 251 -2.19 -8.98 -0.13
CA VAL A 251 -3.55 -8.44 -0.11
C VAL A 251 -4.31 -9.10 -1.24
N GLY A 252 -5.21 -10.02 -0.90
CA GLY A 252 -6.06 -10.77 -1.81
C GLY A 252 -7.24 -9.93 -2.30
N GLU A 253 -8.03 -10.53 -3.17
CA GLU A 253 -9.09 -9.84 -3.92
C GLU A 253 -10.08 -9.05 -3.04
N ALA A 254 -10.54 -7.90 -3.55
CA ALA A 254 -11.59 -7.09 -2.92
C ALA A 254 -11.32 -6.73 -1.44
N CYS A 255 -10.04 -6.62 -1.04
CA CYS A 255 -9.69 -6.23 0.33
C CYS A 255 -9.69 -4.72 0.49
N GLN A 256 -9.98 -4.26 1.71
CA GLN A 256 -9.94 -2.85 2.07
C GLN A 256 -9.02 -2.67 3.28
N ILE A 257 -7.86 -2.03 3.09
CA ILE A 257 -6.92 -1.71 4.15
C ILE A 257 -6.83 -0.18 4.25
N ALA A 258 -7.13 0.36 5.42
CA ALA A 258 -7.36 1.80 5.56
C ALA A 258 -6.90 2.37 6.91
N ASN A 259 -6.95 3.70 6.99
CA ASN A 259 -6.94 4.49 8.23
C ASN A 259 -5.75 4.19 9.15
N GLY A 260 -4.53 4.33 8.64
CA GLY A 260 -3.30 4.18 9.40
C GLY A 260 -3.07 2.77 9.94
N PHE A 261 -3.73 1.76 9.36
CA PHE A 261 -3.44 0.37 9.66
C PHE A 261 -1.99 0.06 9.30
N THR A 262 -1.29 -0.62 10.20
CA THR A 262 0.07 -1.06 9.97
C THR A 262 0.10 -2.57 9.79
N ALA A 263 0.79 -3.07 8.79
CA ALA A 263 0.89 -4.50 8.53
C ALA A 263 2.33 -4.94 8.27
N SER A 264 2.75 -6.06 8.84
CA SER A 264 4.02 -6.71 8.52
C SER A 264 3.82 -8.21 8.38
N GLN A 265 4.46 -8.83 7.38
CA GLN A 265 4.52 -10.29 7.21
C GLN A 265 3.15 -10.98 7.23
N SER A 266 2.10 -10.28 6.77
CA SER A 266 0.71 -10.67 6.96
C SER A 266 0.01 -10.93 5.64
N VAL A 267 -0.93 -11.87 5.64
CA VAL A 267 -1.75 -12.19 4.46
C VAL A 267 -3.21 -11.88 4.77
N PHE A 268 -3.84 -11.11 3.89
CA PHE A 268 -5.25 -10.73 3.96
C PHE A 268 -5.93 -11.30 2.73
N PHE A 269 -6.78 -12.33 2.90
CA PHE A 269 -7.48 -12.95 1.79
C PHE A 269 -8.85 -12.34 1.55
N ALA A 270 -9.49 -12.80 0.48
CA ALA A 270 -10.60 -12.14 -0.18
C ALA A 270 -11.63 -11.50 0.75
N ASN A 271 -12.07 -10.28 0.42
CA ASN A 271 -13.09 -9.52 1.15
C ASN A 271 -12.72 -9.18 2.61
N SER A 272 -11.42 -9.11 2.95
CA SER A 272 -11.00 -8.66 4.28
C SER A 272 -11.03 -7.14 4.41
N PHE A 273 -11.34 -6.65 5.61
CA PHE A 273 -11.33 -5.22 5.95
C PHE A 273 -10.46 -4.93 7.16
N MET A 274 -9.46 -4.07 7.03
CA MET A 274 -8.55 -3.71 8.12
C MET A 274 -8.43 -2.19 8.26
N ALA A 275 -8.68 -1.66 9.45
CA ALA A 275 -8.53 -0.24 9.75
C ALA A 275 -8.14 0.02 11.21
N ASN A 276 -7.45 1.14 11.44
CA ASN A 276 -7.17 1.67 12.79
C ASN A 276 -6.50 0.66 13.73
N GLY A 277 -5.50 -0.07 13.26
CA GLY A 277 -4.91 -1.18 14.02
C GLY A 277 -3.56 -1.61 13.47
N GLU A 278 -3.13 -2.78 13.90
CA GLU A 278 -1.88 -3.39 13.48
C GLU A 278 -2.11 -4.89 13.23
N ALA A 279 -1.46 -5.43 12.22
CA ALA A 279 -1.29 -6.86 12.01
C ALA A 279 0.19 -7.18 11.81
N CYS A 280 0.69 -8.17 12.55
CA CYS A 280 2.05 -8.68 12.40
C CYS A 280 1.95 -10.19 12.27
N ALA A 281 2.57 -10.77 11.23
CA ALA A 281 2.53 -12.21 10.97
C ALA A 281 1.11 -12.81 10.94
N ALA A 282 0.10 -12.05 10.51
CA ALA A 282 -1.30 -12.48 10.59
C ALA A 282 -1.71 -13.32 9.38
N PHE A 283 -2.41 -14.43 9.62
CA PHE A 283 -3.17 -15.13 8.59
C PHE A 283 -4.63 -14.71 8.67
N CYS A 284 -5.03 -13.75 7.85
CA CYS A 284 -6.41 -13.30 7.74
C CYS A 284 -7.05 -14.04 6.56
N GLY A 285 -7.80 -15.11 6.86
CA GLY A 285 -8.62 -15.80 5.87
C GLY A 285 -9.69 -14.89 5.25
N PRO A 286 -10.44 -15.37 4.25
CA PRO A 286 -11.48 -14.58 3.62
C PRO A 286 -12.47 -13.99 4.65
N PHE A 287 -12.94 -12.76 4.42
CA PHE A 287 -13.87 -12.03 5.28
C PHE A 287 -13.36 -11.72 6.71
N CYS A 288 -12.05 -11.59 6.89
CA CYS A 288 -11.48 -11.15 8.16
C CYS A 288 -11.63 -9.62 8.34
N ALA A 289 -12.02 -9.18 9.53
CA ALA A 289 -12.33 -7.77 9.80
C ALA A 289 -11.69 -7.26 11.09
N SER A 290 -11.09 -6.06 11.03
CA SER A 290 -10.64 -5.30 12.20
C SER A 290 -10.83 -3.80 11.93
N HIS A 291 -11.53 -3.09 12.82
CA HIS A 291 -11.96 -1.70 12.58
C HIS A 291 -11.58 -0.69 13.68
N HIS A 292 -11.22 -1.15 14.89
CA HIS A 292 -11.16 -0.32 16.10
C HIS A 292 -9.77 -0.29 16.75
N LYS A 293 -9.27 0.93 17.04
CA LYS A 293 -8.10 1.17 17.90
C LYS A 293 -8.55 1.32 19.35
N SER A 294 -8.84 0.20 20.00
CA SER A 294 -10.02 0.25 20.87
C SER A 294 -9.84 0.80 22.28
N SER A 295 -8.73 0.68 23.01
CA SER A 295 -8.73 1.07 24.45
C SER A 295 -7.35 1.56 24.94
N LEU A 296 -7.33 2.67 25.71
CA LEU A 296 -6.15 3.26 26.36
C LEU A 296 -6.12 3.01 27.89
N LEU A 297 -5.83 1.80 28.37
CA LEU A 297 -5.71 1.52 29.80
C LEU A 297 -4.36 2.00 30.37
N ILE A 298 -4.33 3.07 31.15
CA ILE A 298 -3.12 3.62 31.80
C ILE A 298 -3.23 3.78 33.34
N GLY A 299 -2.46 2.99 34.12
CA GLY A 299 -2.20 3.15 35.57
C GLY A 299 -3.24 2.69 36.62
N GLY A 300 -3.63 1.41 36.76
CA GLY A 300 -4.49 0.92 37.87
C GLY A 300 -4.41 -0.60 38.19
N MET A 301 -4.97 -1.06 39.34
CA MET A 301 -4.99 -2.45 39.88
C MET A 301 -6.40 -3.04 39.78
N PHE A 302 -6.66 -3.86 38.78
CA PHE A 302 -8.00 -4.39 38.46
C PHE A 302 -8.15 -5.86 38.91
N SER A 303 -9.26 -6.26 39.52
CA SER A 303 -9.56 -7.64 39.93
C SER A 303 -10.93 -8.04 39.40
N PHE A 304 -11.02 -9.10 38.59
CA PHE A 304 -12.25 -9.55 37.89
C PHE A 304 -12.95 -8.43 37.09
N TYR A 305 -12.19 -7.80 36.17
CA TYR A 305 -12.53 -6.56 35.49
C TYR A 305 -12.91 -6.73 34.00
N ASN A 306 -14.00 -6.11 33.53
CA ASN A 306 -14.37 -6.07 32.10
C ASN A 306 -14.20 -4.65 31.58
N ALA A 307 -13.32 -4.43 30.60
CA ALA A 307 -13.15 -3.17 29.88
C ALA A 307 -13.81 -3.32 28.53
N GLY A 308 -14.94 -2.67 28.31
CA GLY A 308 -15.49 -2.66 26.97
C GLY A 308 -14.58 -1.86 26.01
N SER A 309 -14.72 -2.11 24.71
CA SER A 309 -14.07 -1.34 23.64
C SER A 309 -14.18 0.17 23.94
N GLY A 310 -13.08 0.92 23.99
CA GLY A 310 -13.06 2.35 24.30
C GLY A 310 -12.64 2.68 25.73
N THR A 311 -12.13 1.72 26.49
CA THR A 311 -11.78 1.99 27.89
C THR A 311 -10.46 2.75 27.96
N ASN A 312 -10.47 3.90 28.62
CA ASN A 312 -9.34 4.84 28.65
C ASN A 312 -9.02 5.28 30.08
N PHE A 313 -7.78 5.33 30.53
CA PHE A 313 -7.44 5.84 31.85
C PHE A 313 -6.57 7.09 31.77
N SER A 314 -6.23 7.67 32.91
CA SER A 314 -5.18 8.68 33.00
C SER A 314 -4.45 8.61 34.32
N ASN A 315 -3.12 8.63 34.25
CA ASN A 315 -2.23 8.50 35.40
C ASN A 315 -1.11 9.54 35.46
N HIS A 316 -1.10 10.51 34.57
CA HIS A 316 -0.09 11.56 34.57
C HIS A 316 -0.35 12.60 35.66
N ALA A 317 0.70 12.96 36.41
CA ALA A 317 0.69 14.03 37.39
C ALA A 317 1.65 15.15 36.93
N TYR A 318 1.12 16.12 36.19
CA TYR A 318 1.86 17.30 35.70
C TYR A 318 3.27 16.96 35.14
N LYS A 319 4.29 17.81 35.35
CA LYS A 319 5.67 17.65 34.83
C LYS A 319 6.40 16.39 35.30
N MET A 320 5.84 15.67 36.27
CA MET A 320 6.42 14.44 36.82
C MET A 320 6.05 13.21 35.97
N GLY A 321 5.19 13.37 34.95
CA GLY A 321 4.82 12.28 34.05
C GLY A 321 3.86 11.28 34.70
N PRO A 322 3.83 10.01 34.26
CA PRO A 322 2.91 8.98 34.78
C PRO A 322 3.30 8.60 36.22
N MET A 323 2.54 9.09 37.20
CA MET A 323 2.84 8.93 38.64
C MET A 323 1.72 8.22 39.42
N HIS A 324 0.48 8.27 38.93
CA HIS A 324 -0.67 7.84 39.72
C HIS A 324 -1.14 6.41 39.40
N TRP A 325 -1.80 5.78 40.37
CA TRP A 325 -2.38 4.45 40.17
C TRP A 325 -3.61 4.19 41.05
N GLY A 326 -4.58 3.43 40.54
CA GLY A 326 -5.82 3.06 41.26
C GLY A 326 -5.94 1.57 41.62
N ILE A 327 -6.99 1.16 42.34
CA ILE A 327 -7.39 -0.23 42.68
C ILE A 327 -8.86 -0.51 42.31
N LEU A 328 -9.15 -1.06 41.14
CA LEU A 328 -10.43 -1.68 40.83
C LEU A 328 -10.51 -3.09 41.45
N GLU A 329 -11.08 -3.21 42.63
CA GLU A 329 -11.25 -4.46 43.38
C GLU A 329 -12.12 -5.50 42.65
N ARG A 330 -12.21 -6.70 43.26
CA ARG A 330 -12.76 -7.92 42.67
C ARG A 330 -14.17 -7.76 42.13
N GLY A 331 -14.36 -7.80 40.81
CA GLY A 331 -15.63 -8.02 40.09
C GLY A 331 -16.06 -6.82 39.26
N THR A 332 -15.15 -5.86 39.06
CA THR A 332 -15.50 -4.56 38.50
C THR A 332 -15.73 -4.59 36.99
N LYS A 333 -16.35 -3.58 36.41
CA LYS A 333 -16.48 -3.50 34.95
C LYS A 333 -16.54 -2.07 34.49
N ASN A 334 -15.69 -1.70 33.55
CA ASN A 334 -15.89 -0.55 32.70
C ASN A 334 -16.73 -0.99 31.51
N ALA A 335 -17.91 -0.41 31.35
CA ALA A 335 -18.62 -0.53 30.08
C ALA A 335 -17.73 -0.05 28.92
N SER A 336 -18.04 -0.46 27.69
CA SER A 336 -17.37 0.07 26.47
C SER A 336 -17.35 1.59 26.52
N GLY A 337 -16.16 2.19 26.42
CA GLY A 337 -15.98 3.64 26.45
C GLY A 337 -15.68 4.27 27.81
N SER A 338 -15.52 3.49 28.88
CA SER A 338 -15.42 4.08 30.21
C SER A 338 -14.04 4.69 30.49
N TYR A 339 -14.01 5.80 31.23
CA TYR A 339 -12.78 6.48 31.61
C TYR A 339 -12.54 6.49 33.11
N LEU A 340 -11.27 6.41 33.51
CA LEU A 340 -10.90 6.45 34.92
C LEU A 340 -9.64 7.27 35.17
N LEU A 341 -9.76 8.29 36.00
CA LEU A 341 -8.65 9.12 36.46
C LEU A 341 -8.01 8.51 37.71
N MET A 342 -6.69 8.42 37.70
CA MET A 342 -5.91 7.77 38.75
C MET A 342 -5.28 8.81 39.68
N PRO A 343 -5.16 8.52 40.99
CA PRO A 343 -5.45 7.24 41.66
C PRO A 343 -6.94 7.00 41.91
N ALA A 344 -7.45 5.77 41.82
CA ALA A 344 -8.87 5.46 42.10
C ALA A 344 -9.08 4.02 42.59
N THR A 345 -9.67 3.81 43.77
CA THR A 345 -10.04 2.48 44.29
C THR A 345 -11.53 2.18 44.09
N ILE A 346 -11.90 1.24 43.22
CA ILE A 346 -13.29 0.82 43.01
C ILE A 346 -13.57 -0.48 43.76
N GLY A 347 -14.58 -0.53 44.62
CA GLY A 347 -14.93 -1.69 45.44
C GLY A 347 -15.41 -2.91 44.66
N THR A 348 -15.36 -4.07 45.33
CA THR A 348 -15.69 -5.37 44.71
C THR A 348 -17.04 -5.39 43.98
N PHE A 349 -17.12 -6.03 42.82
CA PHE A 349 -18.29 -6.28 41.98
C PHE A 349 -19.01 -5.05 41.43
N SER A 350 -18.27 -3.95 41.29
CA SER A 350 -18.84 -2.66 40.94
C SER A 350 -18.64 -2.29 39.47
N VAL A 351 -19.67 -1.79 38.83
CA VAL A 351 -19.60 -1.44 37.40
C VAL A 351 -19.44 0.08 37.26
N CYS A 352 -18.33 0.48 36.67
CA CYS A 352 -18.00 1.82 36.24
C CYS A 352 -18.68 2.09 34.90
N PHE A 353 -19.62 3.01 34.94
CA PHE A 353 -20.26 3.59 33.78
C PHE A 353 -19.81 5.05 33.67
N GLY A 354 -19.33 5.41 32.50
CA GLY A 354 -18.94 6.79 32.20
C GLY A 354 -17.52 7.15 32.62
N LYS A 355 -17.28 8.45 32.81
CA LYS A 355 -15.96 9.02 33.06
C LYS A 355 -15.78 9.36 34.54
N LEU A 356 -15.06 8.51 35.22
CA LEU A 356 -14.73 8.72 36.62
C LEU A 356 -13.50 9.63 36.71
N MET A 357 -13.74 10.95 36.79
CA MET A 357 -12.72 12.01 36.81
C MET A 357 -12.26 12.40 38.21
N HIS A 358 -12.65 11.64 39.20
CA HIS A 358 -12.22 11.80 40.57
C HIS A 358 -11.32 10.63 40.94
N HIS A 359 -10.92 10.61 42.20
CA HIS A 359 -10.15 9.54 42.79
C HIS A 359 -11.06 8.71 43.71
N PRO A 360 -12.14 8.08 43.18
CA PRO A 360 -13.12 7.39 44.01
C PRO A 360 -12.44 6.31 44.82
N ASN A 361 -12.81 6.17 46.09
CA ASN A 361 -12.49 5.00 46.91
C ASN A 361 -13.80 4.36 47.38
N THR A 362 -14.25 3.32 46.67
CA THR A 362 -15.49 2.60 46.97
C THR A 362 -15.25 1.23 47.60
N THR A 363 -14.10 0.96 48.24
CA THR A 363 -13.79 -0.32 48.94
C THR A 363 -14.90 -0.75 49.91
N ALA A 364 -15.49 0.19 50.62
CA ALA A 364 -16.56 -0.08 51.58
C ALA A 364 -17.95 -0.30 50.94
N LEU A 365 -18.07 -0.16 49.61
CA LEU A 365 -19.33 -0.19 48.85
C LEU A 365 -19.28 -1.26 47.74
N PRO A 366 -19.35 -2.56 48.09
CA PRO A 366 -19.35 -3.62 47.10
C PRO A 366 -20.66 -3.66 46.29
N PHE A 367 -20.63 -4.22 45.07
CA PHE A 367 -21.75 -4.37 44.12
C PHE A 367 -22.35 -3.04 43.62
N SER A 368 -21.53 -1.99 43.59
CA SER A 368 -22.00 -0.64 43.29
C SER A 368 -22.01 -0.34 41.80
N TYR A 369 -22.98 0.46 41.37
CA TYR A 369 -22.94 1.09 40.06
C TYR A 369 -22.30 2.46 40.22
N LEU A 370 -21.04 2.61 39.80
CA LEU A 370 -20.41 3.92 39.74
C LEU A 370 -20.79 4.53 38.40
N ILE A 371 -21.84 5.32 38.46
CA ILE A 371 -22.37 6.03 37.32
C ILE A 371 -21.88 7.46 37.48
N ALA A 372 -20.89 7.85 36.68
CA ALA A 372 -20.59 9.26 36.52
C ALA A 372 -21.73 9.89 35.71
N GLU A 373 -22.39 10.93 36.26
CA GLU A 373 -23.29 11.80 35.48
C GLU A 373 -22.53 12.50 34.35
#